data_AF-A0A7C4M511-F1
#
_entry.id   AF-A0A7C4M511-F1
#
_cell.length_a   1.000
_cell.length_b   1.000
_cell.length_c   1.000
_cell.angle_alpha   90.00
_cell.angle_beta   90.00
_cell.angle_gamma   90.00
#
_symmetry.space_group_name_H-M   'P 1'
#
loop_
_entity.id
_entity.type
_entity.pdbx_description
1 polymer ?
#
loop_
_entity_poly.entity_id
_entity_poly.type
_entity_poly.pdbx_seq_one_letter_code
_entity_poly.pdbx_strand_id
1 'polypeptide(L)'
;MKLLKVLNESIDLYIRNPDKYRDIIAEKLMIPVELRSSFILRWSSHLKRLPEEVFQDSLNWLREKNLVTREITYQEAVEDLLK
;
A
#
# COMPACT_ATOMS: atom_id res chain seq x y z
N MET A 1 15.15 -7.64 -1.11
CA MET A 1 15.43 -6.50 -2.03
C MET A 1 14.86 -6.65 -3.45
N LYS A 2 14.91 -7.83 -4.09
CA LYS A 2 14.36 -8.06 -5.44
C LYS A 2 12.85 -7.77 -5.54
N LEU A 3 12.08 -8.12 -4.51
CA LEU A 3 10.63 -7.89 -4.45
C LEU A 3 10.26 -6.40 -4.53
N LEU A 4 10.84 -5.57 -3.64
CA LEU A 4 10.56 -4.12 -3.62
C LEU A 4 10.87 -3.46 -4.96
N LYS A 5 11.98 -3.87 -5.61
CA LYS A 5 12.34 -3.39 -6.94
C LYS A 5 11.27 -3.74 -7.98
N VAL A 6 10.84 -5.00 -8.04
CA VAL A 6 9.81 -5.45 -8.99
C VAL A 6 8.46 -4.78 -8.73
N LEU A 7 8.11 -4.54 -7.47
CA LEU A 7 6.89 -3.81 -7.12
C LEU A 7 6.95 -2.36 -7.61
N ASN A 8 8.07 -1.67 -7.39
CA ASN A 8 8.25 -0.29 -7.88
C ASN A 8 8.29 -0.21 -9.41
N GLU A 9 8.90 -1.19 -10.09
CA GLU A 9 8.84 -1.30 -11.57
C GLU A 9 7.40 -1.50 -12.05
N SER A 10 6.60 -2.28 -11.32
CA SER A 10 5.18 -2.49 -11.64
C SER A 10 4.35 -1.21 -11.44
N ILE A 11 4.66 -0.44 -10.39
CA ILE A 11 4.06 0.88 -10.15
C ILE A 11 4.42 1.84 -11.29
N ASP A 12 5.68 1.85 -11.75
CA ASP A 12 6.10 2.69 -12.87
C ASP A 12 5.35 2.34 -14.17
N LEU A 13 5.17 1.04 -14.45
CA LEU A 13 4.39 0.59 -15.60
C LEU A 13 2.94 1.06 -15.52
N TYR A 14 2.34 1.00 -14.33
CA TYR A 14 0.98 1.47 -14.11
C TYR A 14 0.84 3.00 -14.28
N ILE A 15 1.72 3.77 -13.62
CA ILE A 15 1.68 5.25 -13.63
C ILE A 15 1.80 5.79 -15.06
N ARG A 16 2.58 5.13 -15.93
CA ARG A 16 2.75 5.54 -17.33
C ARG A 16 1.47 5.43 -18.16
N ASN A 17 0.60 4.47 -17.87
CA ASN A 17 -0.66 4.31 -18.58
C ASN A 17 -1.73 3.63 -17.69
N PRO A 18 -2.36 4.38 -16.78
CA PRO A 18 -3.36 3.84 -15.85
C PRO A 18 -4.59 3.27 -16.57
N ASP A 19 -5.01 3.92 -17.67
CA ASP A 19 -6.20 3.54 -18.43
C ASP A 19 -6.08 2.14 -19.06
N LYS A 20 -4.87 1.77 -19.50
CA LYS A 20 -4.58 0.42 -20.01
C LYS A 20 -4.95 -0.70 -19.02
N TYR A 21 -4.86 -0.42 -17.72
CA TYR A 21 -5.10 -1.41 -16.66
C TYR A 21 -6.43 -1.20 -15.93
N ARG A 22 -7.28 -0.28 -16.41
CA ARG A 22 -8.54 0.08 -15.75
C ARG A 22 -9.48 -1.11 -15.57
N ASP A 23 -9.72 -1.88 -16.63
CA ASP A 23 -10.71 -2.96 -16.60
C ASP A 23 -10.28 -4.11 -15.70
N ILE A 24 -9.01 -4.52 -15.78
CA ILE A 24 -8.46 -5.57 -14.91
C ILE A 24 -8.48 -5.12 -13.44
N ILE A 25 -8.18 -3.86 -13.13
CA ILE A 25 -8.25 -3.35 -11.76
C ILE A 25 -9.71 -3.31 -11.28
N ALA A 26 -10.64 -2.83 -12.12
CA ALA A 26 -12.05 -2.78 -11.78
C ALA A 26 -12.62 -4.18 -11.50
N GLU A 27 -12.20 -5.19 -12.27
CA GLU A 27 -12.56 -6.59 -12.02
C GLU A 27 -11.97 -7.09 -10.70
N LYS A 28 -10.66 -6.93 -10.49
CA LYS A 28 -9.96 -7.48 -9.30
C LYS A 28 -10.36 -6.81 -8.00
N LEU A 29 -10.67 -5.53 -8.03
CA LEU A 29 -11.16 -4.78 -6.86
C LEU A 29 -12.69 -4.85 -6.73
N MET A 30 -13.37 -5.62 -7.59
CA MET A 30 -14.83 -5.79 -7.60
C MET A 30 -15.58 -4.44 -7.59
N ILE A 31 -15.08 -3.48 -8.38
CA ILE A 31 -15.65 -2.14 -8.41
C ILE A 31 -17.05 -2.19 -9.03
N PRO A 32 -18.08 -1.65 -8.34
CA PRO A 32 -19.43 -1.56 -8.86
C PRO A 32 -19.45 -0.91 -10.25
N VAL A 33 -20.26 -1.46 -11.16
CA VAL A 33 -20.28 -1.08 -12.59
C VAL A 33 -20.52 0.43 -12.75
N GLU A 34 -21.34 0.99 -11.87
CA GLU A 34 -21.74 2.39 -11.83
C GLU A 34 -20.53 3.32 -11.56
N LEU A 35 -19.54 2.84 -10.82
CA LEU A 35 -18.34 3.58 -10.42
C LEU A 35 -17.17 3.37 -11.38
N ARG A 36 -17.23 2.37 -12.27
CA ARG A 36 -16.10 2.05 -13.17
C ARG A 36 -15.75 3.20 -14.09
N SER A 37 -16.72 4.04 -14.45
CA SER A 37 -16.58 5.20 -15.35
C SER A 37 -15.80 6.37 -14.72
N SER A 38 -15.74 6.46 -13.39
CA SER A 38 -15.09 7.55 -12.67
C SER A 38 -13.91 7.09 -11.79
N PHE A 39 -13.86 5.81 -11.45
CA PHE A 39 -12.80 5.26 -10.62
C PHE A 39 -11.54 4.96 -11.42
N ILE A 40 -10.44 5.61 -11.03
CA ILE A 40 -9.08 5.29 -11.47
C ILE A 40 -8.23 5.23 -10.20
N LEU A 41 -7.62 4.07 -9.94
CA LEU A 41 -6.67 3.92 -8.84
C LEU A 41 -5.46 4.82 -9.15
N ARG A 42 -5.12 5.77 -8.28
CA ARG A 42 -3.94 6.61 -8.50
C ARG A 42 -2.84 6.22 -7.53
N TRP A 43 -1.77 5.64 -8.07
CA TRP A 43 -0.52 5.46 -7.34
C TRP A 43 0.30 6.73 -7.48
N SER A 44 0.61 7.37 -6.36
CA SER A 44 1.32 8.65 -6.32
C SER A 44 2.82 8.50 -6.10
N SER A 45 3.30 7.33 -5.67
CA SER A 45 4.70 7.14 -5.31
C SER A 45 5.12 5.68 -5.26
N HIS A 46 6.43 5.45 -5.34
CA HIS A 46 7.06 4.17 -5.05
C HIS A 46 6.85 3.75 -3.60
N LEU A 47 6.80 2.44 -3.40
CA LEU A 47 6.92 1.83 -2.08
C LEU A 47 8.31 2.13 -1.52
N LYS A 48 8.30 2.61 -0.27
CA LYS A 48 9.48 2.88 0.52
C LYS A 48 9.29 2.26 1.89
N ARG A 49 10.39 2.02 2.59
CA ARG A 49 10.34 1.63 3.99
C ARG A 49 9.65 2.76 4.77
N LEU A 50 8.62 2.42 5.53
CA LEU A 50 7.96 3.39 6.41
C LEU A 50 8.99 3.88 7.44
N PRO A 51 9.19 5.19 7.63
CA PRO A 51 10.09 5.69 8.68
C PRO A 51 9.68 5.18 10.06
N GLU A 52 10.66 4.83 10.89
CA GLU A 52 10.40 4.28 12.22
C GLU A 52 9.61 5.27 13.10
N GLU A 53 9.91 6.57 13.01
CA GLU A 53 9.16 7.62 13.71
C GLU A 53 7.67 7.59 13.38
N VAL A 54 7.32 7.50 12.10
CA VAL A 54 5.92 7.50 11.63
C VAL A 54 5.20 6.23 12.08
N PHE A 55 5.92 5.09 12.10
CA PHE A 55 5.40 3.86 12.65
C PHE A 55 5.09 3.99 14.14
N GLN A 56 6.02 4.54 14.93
CA GLN A 56 5.85 4.70 16.37
C GLN A 56 4.71 5.67 16.70
N ASP A 57 4.61 6.80 15.99
CA ASP A 57 3.52 7.75 16.17
C ASP A 57 2.15 7.10 15.92
N SER A 58 2.04 6.32 14.84
CA SER A 58 0.80 5.60 14.51
C SER A 58 0.47 4.53 15.55
N LEU A 59 1.48 3.79 16.01
CA LEU A 59 1.30 2.74 17.01
C LEU A 59 0.88 3.31 18.36
N ASN A 60 1.49 4.42 18.78
CA ASN A 60 1.13 5.13 20.01
C ASN A 60 -0.32 5.59 19.96
N TRP A 61 -0.73 6.22 18.86
CA TRP A 61 -2.13 6.64 18.66
C TRP A 61 -3.10 5.44 18.73
N LEU A 62 -2.77 4.31 18.09
CA LEU A 62 -3.60 3.10 18.13
C LEU A 62 -3.72 2.53 19.55
N ARG A 63 -2.64 2.57 20.34
CA ARG A 63 -2.63 2.15 21.75
C ARG A 63 -3.46 3.09 22.62
N GLU A 64 -3.34 4.41 22.44
CA GLU A 64 -4.16 5.41 23.14
C GLU A 64 -5.66 5.21 22.87
N LYS A 65 -6.02 4.75 21.67
CA LYS A 65 -7.40 4.40 21.32
C LYS A 65 -7.83 3.00 21.77
N ASN A 66 -6.97 2.25 22.45
CA ASN A 66 -7.20 0.85 22.83
C ASN A 66 -7.54 -0.06 21.63
N LEU A 67 -7.06 0.29 20.43
CA LEU A 67 -7.28 -0.49 19.20
C LEU A 67 -6.24 -1.59 19.01
N VAL A 68 -5.07 -1.42 19.63
CA VAL A 68 -3.99 -2.40 19.63
C VAL A 68 -3.54 -2.62 21.07
N THR A 69 -3.60 -3.86 21.51
CA THR A 69 -3.23 -4.28 22.88
C THR A 69 -1.86 -4.94 22.95
N ARG A 70 -1.34 -5.42 21.82
CA ARG A 70 -0.02 -6.05 21.72
C ARG A 70 1.06 -5.02 21.42
N GLU A 71 2.20 -5.19 22.06
CA GLU A 71 3.43 -4.54 21.66
C GLU A 71 3.96 -5.14 20.35
N ILE A 72 4.08 -4.28 19.33
CA ILE A 72 4.66 -4.62 18.03
C ILE A 72 5.87 -3.72 17.85
N THR A 73 7.05 -4.31 17.69
CA THR A 73 8.27 -3.57 17.38
C THR A 73 8.31 -3.20 15.91
N TYR A 74 9.06 -2.14 15.59
CA TYR A 74 9.25 -1.73 14.20
C TYR A 74 9.91 -2.83 13.35
N GLN A 75 10.85 -3.56 13.95
CA GLN A 75 11.56 -4.66 13.31
C GLN A 75 10.59 -5.80 12.96
N GLU A 76 9.71 -6.21 13.88
CA GLU A 76 8.67 -7.21 13.60
C GLU A 76 7.75 -6.77 12.45
N ALA A 77 7.35 -5.50 12.42
CA ALA A 77 6.46 -4.99 11.39
C ALA A 77 7.09 -4.89 9.99
N VAL A 78 8.42 -4.74 9.91
CA VAL A 78 9.13 -4.52 8.64
C VAL A 78 9.85 -5.78 8.12
N GLU A 79 10.27 -6.69 8.99
CA GLU A 79 10.97 -7.92 8.57
C GLU A 79 10.07 -8.91 7.84
N ASP A 80 8.78 -8.98 8.16
CA ASP A 80 7.84 -9.92 7.52
C ASP A 80 7.48 -9.54 6.07
N LEU A 81 7.64 -8.28 5.67
CA LEU A 81 7.31 -7.82 4.32
C LEU A 81 8.47 -7.92 3.32
N LEU A 82 9.70 -8.18 3.79
CA LEU A 82 10.93 -7.97 3.02
C LEU A 82 11.90 -9.17 2.99
N LYS A 83 11.60 -10.25 3.71
CA LYS A 83 12.22 -11.58 3.52
C LYS A 83 11.58 -12.29 2.33
#